data_AF-A0A382UXL4-F1
#
_entry.id   AF-A0A382UXL4-F1
#
_cell.length_a   1.000
_cell.length_b   1.000
_cell.length_c   1.000
_cell.angle_alpha   90.00
_cell.angle_beta   90.00
_cell.angle_gamma   90.00
#
_symmetry.space_group_name_H-M   'P 1'
#
loop_
_entity.id
_entity.type
_entity.pdbx_description
1 polymer ?
#
loop_
_entity_poly.entity_id
_entity_poly.type
_entity_poly.pdbx_seq_one_letter_code
_entity_poly.pdbx_strand_id
1 'polypeptide(L)'
;QKEQAVITNKFDRVSIFRPGILIRLVDNNNWFERILESIGFGLKVDILATAMIRDAECKHDISNKESPLVYVGNDCIKASIRL
;
A
#
# COMPACT_ATOMS: atom_id res chain seq x y z
N GLN A 1 -3.94 16.56 5.62
CA GLN A 1 -2.78 17.45 5.86
C GLN A 1 -1.44 16.82 5.45
N LYS A 2 -1.12 15.55 5.76
CA LYS A 2 0.17 14.94 5.34
C LYS A 2 0.26 14.63 3.83
N GLU A 3 -0.78 14.05 3.24
CA GLU A 3 -0.79 13.67 1.82
C GLU A 3 -0.66 14.89 0.89
N GLN A 4 -1.32 16.00 1.22
CA GLN A 4 -1.20 17.23 0.44
C GLN A 4 0.23 17.81 0.47
N ALA A 5 0.97 17.65 1.57
CA ALA A 5 2.36 18.09 1.63
C ALA A 5 3.27 17.30 0.67
N VAL A 6 2.95 16.02 0.43
CA VAL A 6 3.67 15.18 -0.53
C VAL A 6 3.33 15.53 -1.98
N ILE A 7 2.07 15.88 -2.23
CA ILE A 7 1.60 16.29 -3.57
C ILE A 7 2.10 17.71 -3.93
N THR A 8 2.22 18.59 -2.94
CA THR A 8 2.58 20.02 -3.16
C THR A 8 4.10 20.24 -3.28
N ASN A 9 4.93 19.41 -2.66
CA ASN A 9 6.38 19.49 -2.77
C ASN A 9 6.88 18.63 -3.93
N LYS A 10 7.90 19.12 -4.66
CA LYS A 10 8.52 18.35 -5.75
C LYS A 10 9.41 17.25 -5.18
N PHE A 11 8.92 16.03 -5.25
CA PHE A 11 9.71 14.81 -5.02
C PHE A 11 9.90 14.10 -6.35
N ASP A 12 11.11 13.58 -6.58
CA ASP A 12 11.45 12.89 -7.83
C ASP A 12 10.59 11.64 -8.06
N ARG A 13 10.14 11.00 -6.97
CA ARG A 13 9.24 9.85 -7.01
C ARG A 13 8.33 9.83 -5.79
N VAL A 14 7.03 9.66 -6.04
CA VAL A 14 6.03 9.52 -4.98
C VAL A 14 5.10 8.37 -5.30
N SER A 15 4.89 7.50 -4.31
CA SER A 15 3.88 6.45 -4.34
C SER A 15 2.96 6.60 -3.13
N ILE A 16 1.65 6.53 -3.35
CA ILE A 16 0.61 6.68 -2.34
C ILE A 16 -0.19 5.39 -2.25
N PHE A 17 -0.13 4.74 -1.08
CA PHE A 17 -0.90 3.54 -0.78
C PHE A 17 -2.13 3.90 0.05
N ARG A 18 -3.32 3.53 -0.44
CA ARG A 18 -4.60 3.72 0.25
C ARG A 18 -5.22 2.35 0.55
N PRO A 19 -4.73 1.63 1.57
CA PRO A 19 -5.28 0.35 1.98
C PRO A 19 -6.63 0.52 2.69
N GLY A 20 -7.38 -0.58 2.80
CA GLY A 20 -8.46 -0.71 3.76
C GLY A 20 -7.93 -0.85 5.19
N ILE A 21 -8.70 -1.51 6.06
CA ILE A 21 -8.31 -1.71 7.46
C ILE A 21 -7.02 -2.53 7.54
N LEU A 22 -6.05 -2.09 8.34
CA LEU A 22 -4.81 -2.84 8.54
C LEU A 22 -4.96 -3.89 9.63
N ILE A 23 -4.54 -5.11 9.31
CA ILE A 23 -4.52 -6.26 10.22
C ILE A 23 -3.07 -6.57 10.59
N ARG A 24 -2.75 -6.56 11.88
CA ARG A 24 -1.41 -6.92 12.37
C ARG A 24 -1.36 -8.44 12.59
N LEU A 25 -0.23 -9.07 12.25
CA LEU A 25 0.08 -10.41 12.75
C LEU A 25 0.36 -10.30 14.26
N VAL A 26 -0.64 -10.55 15.08
CA VAL A 26 -0.46 -10.84 16.50
C VAL A 26 -0.88 -12.29 16.68
N ASP A 27 -0.06 -13.11 17.35
CA ASP A 27 -0.32 -14.54 17.63
C ASP A 27 -1.59 -14.81 18.48
N ASN A 28 -2.39 -13.77 18.73
CA ASN A 28 -3.66 -13.90 19.41
C ASN A 28 -4.76 -14.14 18.37
N ASN A 29 -5.47 -15.25 18.51
CA ASN A 29 -6.61 -15.69 17.70
C ASN A 29 -7.81 -14.72 17.74
N ASN A 30 -7.64 -13.48 17.29
CA ASN A 30 -8.72 -12.50 17.19
C ASN A 30 -9.58 -12.84 15.98
N TRP A 31 -10.69 -13.53 16.23
CA TRP A 31 -11.67 -13.92 15.22
C TRP A 31 -12.15 -12.76 14.33
N PHE A 32 -12.16 -11.52 14.84
CA PHE A 32 -12.45 -10.31 14.07
C PHE A 32 -11.48 -10.07 12.91
N GLU A 33 -10.19 -10.35 13.10
CA GLU A 33 -9.17 -10.19 12.05
C GLU A 33 -9.40 -11.22 10.94
N ARG A 34 -9.77 -12.45 11.30
CA ARG A 34 -10.16 -13.50 10.34
C ARG A 34 -11.39 -13.11 9.54
N ILE A 35 -12.37 -12.46 10.16
CA ILE A 35 -13.57 -11.96 9.46
C ILE A 35 -13.23 -10.81 8.53
N LEU A 36 -12.45 -9.83 8.99
CA LEU A 36 -12.01 -8.70 8.15
C LEU A 36 -11.19 -9.17 6.94
N GLU A 37 -10.34 -10.17 7.12
CA GLU A 37 -9.60 -10.81 6.02
C GLU A 37 -10.55 -11.58 5.09
N SER A 38 -11.50 -12.34 5.63
CA SER A 38 -12.44 -13.15 4.85
C SER A 38 -13.43 -12.33 4.02
N ILE A 39 -13.81 -11.12 4.46
CA ILE A 39 -14.72 -10.22 3.72
C ILE A 39 -13.91 -9.29 2.78
N GLY A 40 -12.57 -9.36 2.79
CA GLY A 40 -11.71 -8.56 1.91
C GLY A 40 -11.53 -7.10 2.32
N PHE A 41 -12.13 -6.66 3.43
CA PHE A 41 -11.98 -5.30 3.97
C PHE A 41 -10.63 -5.06 4.65
N GLY A 42 -10.00 -6.13 5.16
CA GLY A 42 -8.70 -6.07 5.80
C GLY A 42 -7.53 -6.33 4.85
N LEU A 43 -6.42 -5.63 5.08
CA LEU A 43 -5.11 -5.88 4.48
C LEU A 43 -4.11 -6.15 5.60
N LYS A 44 -3.38 -7.27 5.50
CA LYS A 44 -2.33 -7.55 6.47
C LYS A 44 -1.16 -6.57 6.30
N VAL A 45 -0.58 -6.16 7.42
CA VAL A 45 0.51 -5.17 7.45
C VAL A 45 1.76 -5.66 6.71
N ASP A 46 2.06 -6.95 6.78
CA ASP A 46 3.17 -7.59 6.06
C ASP A 46 2.99 -7.49 4.53
N ILE A 47 1.77 -7.70 4.03
CA ILE A 47 1.42 -7.53 2.61
C ILE A 47 1.61 -6.08 2.18
N LEU A 48 1.12 -5.12 2.96
CA LEU A 48 1.32 -3.69 2.66
C LEU A 48 2.82 -3.33 2.64
N ALA A 49 3.58 -3.78 3.65
CA ALA A 49 5.02 -3.51 3.73
C ALA A 49 5.77 -4.13 2.53
N THR A 50 5.41 -5.35 2.14
CA THR A 50 5.98 -6.03 0.97
C THR A 50 5.72 -5.24 -0.31
N ALA A 51 4.48 -4.75 -0.50
CA ALA A 51 4.14 -3.91 -1.65
C ALA A 51 4.94 -2.59 -1.69
N MET A 52 5.14 -1.95 -0.54
CA MET A 52 5.91 -0.71 -0.43
C MET A 52 7.40 -0.93 -0.73
N ILE A 53 7.99 -2.02 -0.23
CA ILE A 53 9.38 -2.40 -0.50
C ILE A 53 9.56 -2.69 -2.00
N ARG A 54 8.67 -3.52 -2.57
CA ARG A 54 8.67 -3.85 -4.00
C ARG A 54 8.61 -2.59 -4.87
N ASP A 55 7.69 -1.67 -4.57
CA ASP A 55 7.61 -0.41 -5.31
C ASP A 55 8.94 0.36 -5.20
N ALA A 56 9.49 0.54 -4.00
CA ALA A 56 10.76 1.24 -3.81
C ALA A 56 11.95 0.60 -4.56
N GLU A 57 12.00 -0.74 -4.61
CA GLU A 57 13.04 -1.51 -5.31
C GLU A 57 12.86 -1.52 -6.84
N CYS A 58 11.62 -1.50 -7.31
CA CYS A 58 11.32 -1.40 -8.73
C CYS A 58 11.82 -0.04 -9.24
N LYS A 59 12.95 -0.07 -9.93
CA LYS A 59 13.41 0.99 -10.82
C LYS A 59 12.49 1.04 -12.02
N HIS A 60 11.23 1.44 -11.83
CA HIS A 60 10.53 2.05 -12.95
C HIS A 60 11.45 3.16 -13.42
N ASP A 61 11.77 3.17 -14.72
CA ASP A 61 12.45 4.31 -15.33
C ASP A 61 11.81 5.55 -14.75
N ILE A 62 12.65 6.51 -14.32
CA ILE A 62 12.24 7.81 -13.79
C ILE A 62 11.52 8.51 -14.94
N SER A 63 10.31 8.04 -15.20
CA SER A 63 9.34 8.64 -16.04
C SER A 63 9.15 9.97 -15.34
N ASN A 64 9.41 11.06 -16.06
CA ASN A 64 9.12 12.44 -15.68
C ASN A 64 7.61 12.64 -15.43
N LYS A 65 6.96 11.71 -14.73
CA LYS A 65 5.59 11.76 -14.29
C LYS A 65 5.60 12.68 -13.10
N GLU A 66 5.19 13.91 -13.36
CA GLU A 66 4.87 14.91 -12.34
C GLU A 66 3.79 14.42 -11.35
N SER A 67 3.12 13.30 -11.63
CA SER A 67 2.04 12.76 -10.82
C SER A 67 2.47 11.55 -9.97
N PRO A 68 2.03 11.48 -8.70
CA PRO A 68 2.29 10.34 -7.83
C PRO A 68 1.60 9.07 -8.35
N LEU A 69 2.24 7.93 -8.15
CA LEU A 69 1.62 6.62 -8.40
C LEU A 69 0.69 6.29 -7.23
N VAL A 70 -0.58 5.99 -7.49
CA VAL A 70 -1.58 5.77 -6.44
C VAL A 70 -2.14 4.36 -6.50
N TYR A 71 -2.00 3.61 -5.41
CA TYR A 71 -2.57 2.28 -5.23
C TYR A 71 -3.78 2.36 -4.30
N VAL A 72 -4.97 2.03 -4.83
CA VAL A 72 -6.24 2.16 -4.09
C VAL A 72 -6.88 0.80 -3.87
N GLY A 73 -7.14 0.48 -2.61
CA GLY A 73 -7.83 -0.74 -2.22
C GLY A 73 -6.92 -1.96 -2.10
N ASN A 74 -7.40 -2.95 -1.35
CA ASN A 74 -6.61 -4.11 -0.94
C ASN A 74 -6.16 -4.96 -2.13
N ASP A 75 -7.01 -5.13 -3.13
CA ASP A 75 -6.71 -5.98 -4.29
C ASP A 75 -5.66 -5.34 -5.21
N CYS A 76 -5.71 -4.03 -5.41
CA CYS A 76 -4.68 -3.29 -6.15
C CYS A 76 -3.31 -3.41 -5.49
N ILE A 77 -3.26 -3.25 -4.16
CA ILE A 77 -2.02 -3.37 -3.37
C ILE A 77 -1.50 -4.82 -3.36
N LYS A 78 -2.39 -5.82 -3.29
CA LYS A 78 -1.98 -7.24 -3.41
C LYS A 78 -1.44 -7.56 -4.80
N ALA A 79 -2.04 -7.00 -5.85
CA ALA A 79 -1.61 -7.21 -7.23
C ALA A 79 -0.22 -6.61 -7.50
N SER A 80 0.12 -5.49 -6.84
CA SER A 80 1.42 -4.82 -7.02
C SER A 80 2.62 -5.63 -6.50
N ILE A 81 2.39 -6.70 -5.74
CA ILE A 81 3.45 -7.60 -5.25
C ILE A 81 3.81 -8.67 -6.29
N ARG A 82 2.88 -9.01 -7.19
CA ARG A 82 2.99 -10.15 -8.13
C ARG A 82 3.62 -9.78 -9.48
N LEU A 83 3.74 -8.48 -9.77
CA LEU A 83 4.38 -7.94 -10.96
C LEU A 83 5.87 -7.71 -10.70
#